data_AF-A0A949GHL9-F1
#
_entry.id   AF-A0A949GHL9-F1
#
_cell.length_a   1.000
_cell.length_b   1.000
_cell.length_c   1.000
_cell.angle_alpha   90.00
_cell.angle_beta   90.00
_cell.angle_gamma   90.00
#
_symmetry.space_group_name_H-M   'P 1'
#
loop_
_entity.id
_entity.type
_entity.pdbx_description
1 polymer ?
#
loop_
_entity_poly.entity_id
_entity_poly.type
_entity_poly.pdbx_seq_one_letter_code
_entity_poly.pdbx_strand_id
1 'polypeptide(L)'
;MKIKIFLIAAALTVNITGAPQSMATNSTLSMQIRQTPSASETLLTMYGNLKPNKSGTTVKIQVDMGGKWRTTRFTTKVTKVGTWKVTALATALNAQVRYRAVSVIAGKSLYSPIRAITVKQQPEISNTDPAQFIDLLGPGGRIHGADVSRWQHPDDKPIDFVKMYQAGMRFVFIKASDTRESADLLSVKYAAMDHHAAQAAGLYTGFYHYAVLPDVTDPEDVQKDALAQAQKVVWRLASMGGYSDRDLPYALDLENKCVRYSSSGACQKYATRSAVTLWATTFLASLKEKTGRTPILYSYANFLESSMTRTPELAQYPLWLAQYAIDPANPINQPGLKNGGCYVHSWTGANCDSQWTVWQYSSCGIAPKYGVPGNRLDLNVFRGTPTSFLELAQGVWTPSLVDLMPQQEPTVLSVVDQSASTTNKLVTFKVNVVRPSGSPVVTGNVKLVFDKSTQPSVKPTQTILRETSGVWSLALKGVPAGSYIGKVLFQDVSGTHAESSFPVTFEVLQGPTPTPKPTPSPTATKKPKTDGCKGQIKN
;
A
#
# COMPACT_ATOMS: atom_id res chain seq x y z
N MET A 1 16.14 73.64 -44.53
CA MET A 1 14.67 73.55 -44.38
C MET A 1 14.36 72.44 -43.39
N LYS A 2 13.71 72.79 -42.28
CA LYS A 2 13.67 72.01 -41.03
C LYS A 2 12.61 70.91 -41.07
N ILE A 3 13.05 69.71 -40.69
CA ILE A 3 12.30 68.45 -40.55
C ILE A 3 11.19 68.63 -39.50
N LYS A 4 9.94 68.35 -39.87
CA LYS A 4 8.81 68.31 -38.94
C LYS A 4 8.60 66.87 -38.46
N ILE A 5 9.01 66.64 -37.21
CA ILE A 5 8.74 65.44 -36.41
C ILE A 5 7.26 65.51 -35.98
N PHE A 6 6.47 64.52 -36.39
CA PHE A 6 5.14 64.30 -35.80
C PHE A 6 5.25 63.22 -34.73
N LEU A 7 5.12 63.65 -33.47
CA LEU A 7 4.96 62.81 -32.29
C LEU A 7 3.59 62.13 -32.34
N ILE A 8 3.57 60.80 -32.50
CA ILE A 8 2.39 59.98 -32.29
C ILE A 8 2.35 59.62 -30.80
N ALA A 9 1.49 60.29 -30.04
CA ALA A 9 1.15 59.92 -28.68
C ALA A 9 0.16 58.74 -28.71
N ALA A 10 0.66 57.53 -28.48
CA ALA A 10 -0.19 56.36 -28.24
C ALA A 10 -0.77 56.45 -26.81
N ALA A 11 -2.06 56.74 -26.70
CA ALA A 11 -2.80 56.66 -25.44
C ALA A 11 -2.86 55.18 -25.01
N LEU A 12 -2.05 54.83 -24.00
CA LEU A 12 -2.10 53.53 -23.35
C LEU A 12 -3.36 53.47 -22.47
N THR A 13 -4.45 52.94 -23.01
CA THR A 13 -5.61 52.56 -22.20
C THR A 13 -5.21 51.32 -21.39
N VAL A 14 -4.86 51.54 -20.12
CA VAL A 14 -4.74 50.46 -19.14
C VAL A 14 -6.16 49.91 -18.93
N ASN A 15 -6.52 48.87 -19.69
CA ASN A 15 -7.62 48.00 -19.32
C ASN A 15 -7.20 47.27 -18.04
N ILE A 16 -7.57 47.84 -16.89
CA ILE A 16 -7.61 47.12 -15.63
C ILE A 16 -8.67 46.05 -15.82
N THR A 17 -8.26 44.88 -16.31
CA THR A 17 -9.07 43.67 -16.19
C THR A 17 -9.16 43.40 -14.71
N GLY A 18 -10.27 43.82 -14.10
CA GLY A 18 -10.61 43.42 -12.75
C GLY A 18 -10.47 41.91 -12.68
N ALA A 19 -9.74 41.43 -11.67
CA ALA A 19 -9.72 40.03 -11.31
C ALA A 19 -11.16 39.50 -11.35
N PRO A 20 -11.41 38.30 -11.90
CA PRO A 20 -12.76 37.76 -11.95
C PRO A 20 -13.31 37.79 -10.52
N GLN A 21 -14.31 38.64 -10.28
CA GLN A 21 -15.03 38.65 -9.03
C GLN A 21 -15.59 37.24 -8.88
N SER A 22 -15.04 36.47 -7.94
CA SER A 22 -15.56 35.17 -7.60
C SER A 22 -17.03 35.37 -7.26
N MET A 23 -17.93 34.90 -8.12
CA MET A 23 -19.34 34.86 -7.78
C MET A 23 -19.45 34.13 -6.44
N ALA A 24 -20.03 34.80 -5.44
CA ALA A 24 -20.29 34.20 -4.14
C ALA A 24 -21.09 32.91 -4.37
N THR A 25 -20.45 31.77 -4.16
CA THR A 25 -21.09 30.47 -4.35
C THR A 25 -22.17 30.33 -3.28
N ASN A 26 -23.43 30.24 -3.70
CA ASN A 26 -24.54 29.98 -2.79
C ASN A 26 -24.25 28.71 -1.98
N SER A 27 -24.48 28.77 -0.67
CA SER A 27 -24.23 27.60 0.18
C SER A 27 -25.19 26.46 -0.21
N THR A 28 -24.68 25.23 -0.33
CA THR A 28 -25.46 24.04 -0.67
C THR A 28 -25.30 22.99 0.42
N LEU A 29 -26.42 22.36 0.81
CA LEU A 29 -26.47 21.24 1.73
C LEU A 29 -26.98 20.02 0.96
N SER A 30 -26.18 18.96 0.90
CA SER A 30 -26.60 17.70 0.28
C SER A 30 -26.98 16.67 1.34
N MET A 31 -27.81 15.70 0.96
CA MET A 31 -28.14 14.56 1.81
C MET A 31 -28.36 13.29 0.97
N GLN A 32 -27.84 12.18 1.49
CA GLN A 32 -28.12 10.81 1.12
C GLN A 32 -28.63 10.08 2.37
N ILE A 33 -29.44 9.04 2.17
CA ILE A 33 -30.04 8.24 3.24
C ILE A 33 -30.09 6.78 2.81
N ARG A 34 -29.71 5.87 3.72
CA ARG A 34 -29.68 4.42 3.47
C ARG A 34 -29.99 3.64 4.73
N GLN A 35 -30.69 2.53 4.59
CA GLN A 35 -30.73 1.49 5.61
C GLN A 35 -29.41 0.73 5.55
N THR A 36 -28.61 0.80 6.61
CA THR A 36 -27.30 0.16 6.67
C THR A 36 -27.46 -1.30 7.06
N PRO A 37 -26.88 -2.26 6.30
CA PRO A 37 -26.87 -3.67 6.69
C PRO A 37 -26.23 -3.85 8.08
N SER A 38 -26.92 -4.57 8.97
CA SER A 38 -26.55 -4.74 10.36
C SER A 38 -27.12 -6.04 10.90
N ALA A 39 -26.49 -6.57 11.94
CA ALA A 39 -26.81 -7.87 12.52
C ALA A 39 -28.05 -7.86 13.41
N SER A 40 -28.12 -6.87 14.29
CA SER A 40 -29.05 -6.82 15.41
C SER A 40 -29.95 -5.58 15.38
N GLU A 41 -29.63 -4.59 14.55
CA GLU A 41 -30.23 -3.27 14.62
C GLU A 41 -30.64 -2.77 13.25
N THR A 42 -31.89 -2.32 13.11
CA THR A 42 -32.31 -1.64 11.89
C THR A 42 -31.74 -0.21 11.86
N LEU A 43 -30.55 -0.07 11.29
CA LEU A 43 -29.81 1.20 11.23
C LEU A 43 -30.16 2.03 9.99
N LEU A 44 -30.34 3.32 10.19
CA LEU A 44 -30.52 4.34 9.18
C LEU A 44 -29.31 5.28 9.20
N THR A 45 -28.55 5.30 8.10
CA THR A 45 -27.42 6.22 7.93
C THR A 45 -27.79 7.34 6.97
N MET A 46 -27.62 8.57 7.46
CA MET A 46 -27.83 9.82 6.72
C MET A 46 -26.50 10.56 6.64
N TYR A 47 -26.09 10.99 5.45
CA TYR A 47 -24.81 11.65 5.25
C TYR A 47 -24.86 12.63 4.08
N GLY A 48 -23.93 13.58 4.06
CA GLY A 48 -23.86 14.57 2.99
C GLY A 48 -22.73 15.57 3.17
N ASN A 49 -22.82 16.68 2.44
CA ASN A 49 -21.85 17.76 2.41
C ASN A 49 -22.51 19.11 2.63
N LEU A 50 -21.76 20.04 3.21
CA LEU A 50 -22.05 21.47 3.21
C LEU A 50 -20.95 22.18 2.42
N LYS A 51 -21.31 22.85 1.33
CA LYS A 51 -20.39 23.67 0.53
C LYS A 51 -20.81 25.14 0.56
N PRO A 52 -19.89 26.12 0.70
CA PRO A 52 -18.49 25.92 1.06
C PRO A 52 -18.35 25.31 2.47
N ASN A 53 -17.20 24.70 2.75
CA ASN A 53 -16.96 23.99 4.01
C ASN A 53 -17.07 24.96 5.20
N LYS A 54 -17.98 24.67 6.13
CA LYS A 54 -18.15 25.43 7.38
C LYS A 54 -18.14 24.47 8.57
N SER A 55 -16.94 24.10 8.99
CA SER A 55 -16.70 23.18 10.11
C SER A 55 -17.45 23.63 11.37
N GLY A 56 -17.98 22.68 12.14
CA GLY A 56 -18.72 22.95 13.37
C GLY A 56 -20.16 23.46 13.17
N THR A 57 -20.60 23.67 11.93
CA THR A 57 -22.00 23.97 11.61
C THR A 57 -22.88 22.80 12.04
N THR A 58 -23.96 23.10 12.76
CA THR A 58 -24.96 22.09 13.14
C THR A 58 -25.80 21.68 11.94
N VAL A 59 -25.89 20.38 11.68
CA VAL A 59 -26.86 19.77 10.77
C VAL A 59 -27.92 19.06 11.60
N LYS A 60 -29.19 19.45 11.46
CA LYS A 60 -30.33 18.76 12.09
C LYS A 60 -31.10 17.99 11.04
N ILE A 61 -31.65 16.85 11.41
CA ILE A 61 -32.52 16.05 10.52
C ILE A 61 -33.99 16.36 10.80
N GLN A 62 -34.75 16.64 9.76
CA GLN A 62 -36.21 16.75 9.80
C GLN A 62 -36.86 15.56 9.11
N VAL A 63 -38.00 15.14 9.65
CA VAL A 63 -38.87 14.08 9.11
C VAL A 63 -40.22 14.68 8.72
N ASP A 64 -40.77 14.22 7.61
CA ASP A 64 -42.12 14.56 7.16
C ASP A 64 -43.14 13.66 7.88
N MET A 65 -44.06 14.26 8.63
CA MET A 65 -45.18 13.57 9.27
C MET A 65 -46.49 14.15 8.73
N GLY A 66 -46.99 13.56 7.64
CA GLY A 66 -48.25 13.96 7.02
C GLY A 66 -48.22 15.34 6.38
N GLY A 67 -47.13 15.71 5.70
CA GLY A 67 -46.94 17.01 5.05
C GLY A 67 -46.34 18.08 5.97
N LYS A 68 -46.14 17.78 7.25
CA LYS A 68 -45.53 18.69 8.24
C LYS A 68 -44.13 18.22 8.62
N TRP A 69 -43.13 19.07 8.35
CA TRP A 69 -41.75 18.82 8.74
C TRP A 69 -41.55 19.03 10.24
N ARG A 70 -41.05 18.01 10.94
CA ARG A 70 -40.62 18.12 12.34
C ARG A 70 -39.14 17.80 12.49
N THR A 71 -38.46 18.58 13.32
CA THR A 71 -37.05 18.35 13.67
C THR A 71 -36.94 17.15 14.61
N THR A 72 -36.13 16.18 14.22
CA THR A 72 -35.82 15.00 15.03
C THR A 72 -34.76 15.30 16.08
N ARG A 73 -34.50 14.36 17.00
CA ARG A 73 -33.35 14.43 17.92
C ARG A 73 -32.00 14.27 17.22
N PHE A 74 -31.99 13.79 15.97
CA PHE A 74 -30.76 13.50 15.25
C PHE A 74 -30.10 14.79 14.77
N THR A 75 -28.91 15.05 15.29
CA THR A 75 -28.09 16.22 14.98
C THR A 75 -26.63 15.80 14.89
N THR A 76 -25.87 16.49 14.04
CA THR A 76 -24.43 16.29 13.90
C THR A 76 -23.75 17.61 13.59
N LYS A 77 -22.42 17.59 13.51
CA LYS A 77 -21.59 18.74 13.13
C LYS A 77 -20.90 18.47 11.81
N VAL A 78 -20.80 19.50 10.98
CA VAL A 78 -19.99 19.45 9.76
C VAL A 78 -18.52 19.33 10.13
N THR A 79 -17.82 18.39 9.53
CA THR A 79 -16.39 18.15 9.71
C THR A 79 -15.55 19.27 9.08
N LYS A 80 -14.23 19.25 9.31
CA LYS A 80 -13.29 20.19 8.67
C LYS A 80 -13.31 20.10 7.14
N VAL A 81 -13.59 18.91 6.60
CA VAL A 81 -13.68 18.65 5.15
C VAL A 81 -15.09 18.86 4.58
N GLY A 82 -16.01 19.44 5.37
CA GLY A 82 -17.35 19.81 4.89
C GLY A 82 -18.34 18.65 4.80
N THR A 83 -17.98 17.45 5.29
CA THR A 83 -18.89 16.30 5.35
C THR A 83 -19.67 16.27 6.66
N TRP A 84 -20.75 15.50 6.68
CA TRP A 84 -21.47 15.17 7.90
C TRP A 84 -22.11 13.79 7.77
N LYS A 85 -22.30 13.12 8.92
CA LYS A 85 -22.94 11.80 9.02
C LYS A 85 -23.74 11.70 10.32
N VAL A 86 -24.85 10.98 10.25
CA VAL A 86 -25.71 10.56 11.35
C VAL A 86 -26.06 9.10 11.12
N THR A 87 -25.92 8.27 12.15
CA THR A 87 -26.46 6.91 12.17
C THR A 87 -27.46 6.81 13.31
N ALA A 88 -28.62 6.22 13.04
CA ALA A 88 -29.73 6.14 13.99
C ALA A 88 -30.53 4.85 13.84
N LEU A 89 -31.12 4.37 14.94
CA LEU A 89 -32.12 3.29 14.90
C LEU A 89 -33.39 3.78 14.21
N ALA A 90 -33.88 3.00 13.24
CA ALA A 90 -35.13 3.27 12.57
C ALA A 90 -36.31 2.91 13.48
N THR A 91 -37.25 3.86 13.64
CA THR A 91 -38.45 3.67 14.48
C THR A 91 -39.72 3.42 13.66
N ALA A 92 -39.67 3.66 12.34
CA ALA A 92 -40.80 3.45 11.43
C ALA A 92 -40.38 2.43 10.37
N LEU A 93 -40.89 1.21 10.50
CA LEU A 93 -40.60 0.09 9.60
C LEU A 93 -41.74 -0.08 8.59
N ASN A 94 -41.39 -0.54 7.40
CA ASN A 94 -42.30 -0.89 6.29
C ASN A 94 -43.19 0.27 5.80
N ALA A 95 -42.92 1.51 6.20
CA ALA A 95 -43.56 2.72 5.71
C ALA A 95 -42.55 3.60 4.96
N GLN A 96 -43.01 4.29 3.90
CA GLN A 96 -42.17 5.27 3.22
C GLN A 96 -42.09 6.54 4.07
N VAL A 97 -40.88 6.89 4.50
CA VAL A 97 -40.60 8.07 5.31
C VAL A 97 -39.75 9.05 4.51
N ARG A 98 -40.06 10.35 4.61
CA ARG A 98 -39.29 11.41 3.94
C ARG A 98 -38.48 12.21 4.95
N TYR A 99 -37.22 12.43 4.61
CA TYR A 99 -36.27 13.17 5.43
C TYR A 99 -35.67 14.35 4.63
N ARG A 100 -35.22 15.37 5.36
CA ARG A 100 -34.31 16.41 4.85
C ARG A 100 -33.37 16.87 5.96
N ALA A 101 -32.17 17.29 5.58
CA ALA A 101 -31.25 17.96 6.49
C ALA A 101 -31.48 19.47 6.47
N VAL A 102 -31.28 20.13 7.61
CA VAL A 102 -31.33 21.58 7.75
C VAL A 102 -30.11 22.09 8.54
N SER A 103 -29.50 23.15 8.03
CA SER A 103 -28.43 23.89 8.70
C SER A 103 -28.73 25.38 8.67
N VAL A 104 -28.31 26.13 9.68
CA VAL A 104 -28.44 27.59 9.69
C VAL A 104 -27.11 28.21 9.28
N ILE A 105 -27.12 28.97 8.19
CA ILE A 105 -25.94 29.63 7.63
C ILE A 105 -26.23 31.13 7.53
N ALA A 106 -25.45 31.94 8.25
CA ALA A 106 -25.64 33.40 8.30
C ALA A 106 -27.10 33.81 8.59
N GLY A 107 -27.71 33.16 9.59
CA GLY A 107 -29.10 33.42 10.01
C GLY A 107 -30.19 32.81 9.11
N LYS A 108 -29.84 32.23 7.96
CA LYS A 108 -30.80 31.63 7.01
C LYS A 108 -30.79 30.11 7.10
N SER A 109 -31.97 29.50 7.05
CA SER A 109 -32.10 28.03 6.98
C SER A 109 -31.78 27.54 5.57
N LEU A 110 -30.81 26.64 5.48
CA LEU A 110 -30.42 25.93 4.27
C LEU A 110 -30.90 24.48 4.37
N TYR A 111 -31.67 24.04 3.38
CA TYR A 111 -32.26 22.70 3.35
C TYR A 111 -31.59 21.83 2.28
N SER A 112 -31.42 20.55 2.59
CA SER A 112 -31.06 19.57 1.56
C SER A 112 -32.26 19.22 0.67
N PRO A 113 -32.02 18.63 -0.52
CA PRO A 113 -33.05 17.91 -1.23
C PRO A 113 -33.73 16.87 -0.32
N ILE A 114 -35.03 16.67 -0.53
CA ILE A 114 -35.81 15.67 0.19
C ILE A 114 -35.39 14.28 -0.28
N ARG A 115 -35.30 13.34 0.66
CA ARG A 115 -35.03 11.93 0.38
C ARG A 115 -36.10 11.07 1.03
N ALA A 116 -36.65 10.12 0.26
CA ALA A 116 -37.60 9.14 0.76
C ALA A 116 -36.89 7.79 0.92
N ILE A 117 -37.27 7.03 1.94
CA ILE A 117 -36.80 5.66 2.16
C ILE A 117 -37.92 4.83 2.76
N THR A 118 -38.03 3.57 2.33
CA THR A 118 -38.83 2.56 3.01
C THR A 118 -37.88 1.66 3.76
N VAL A 119 -37.87 1.75 5.09
CA VAL A 119 -37.01 0.92 5.93
C VAL A 119 -37.66 -0.45 6.06
N LYS A 120 -36.97 -1.51 5.65
CA LYS A 120 -37.47 -2.88 5.79
C LYS A 120 -37.21 -3.36 7.21
N GLN A 121 -38.17 -4.06 7.80
CA GLN A 121 -37.92 -4.79 9.04
C GLN A 121 -36.84 -5.85 8.80
N GLN A 122 -35.77 -5.81 9.59
CA GLN A 122 -34.79 -6.90 9.63
C GLN A 122 -35.35 -8.02 10.53
N PRO A 123 -35.06 -9.30 10.23
CA PRO A 123 -35.39 -10.38 11.13
C PRO A 123 -34.73 -10.13 12.49
N GLU A 124 -35.51 -10.08 13.57
CA GLU A 124 -34.97 -10.11 14.93
C GLU A 124 -34.44 -11.51 15.19
N ILE A 125 -33.16 -11.75 14.89
CA ILE A 125 -32.51 -13.00 15.29
C ILE A 125 -31.92 -12.74 16.67
N SER A 126 -32.63 -13.18 17.72
CA SER A 126 -32.16 -13.08 19.09
C SER A 126 -30.85 -13.89 19.22
N ASN A 127 -29.75 -13.22 19.59
CA ASN A 127 -28.41 -13.78 19.82
C ASN A 127 -27.53 -14.07 18.59
N THR A 128 -27.59 -13.26 17.51
CA THR A 128 -26.57 -13.39 16.45
C THR A 128 -25.23 -12.80 16.87
N ASP A 129 -24.21 -13.66 16.93
CA ASP A 129 -22.81 -13.28 16.83
C ASP A 129 -22.63 -12.35 15.59
N PRO A 130 -22.18 -11.09 15.76
CA PRO A 130 -21.96 -10.16 14.65
C PRO A 130 -21.08 -10.72 13.53
N ALA A 131 -20.24 -11.72 13.84
CA ALA A 131 -19.43 -12.46 12.89
C ALA A 131 -20.25 -13.12 11.77
N GLN A 132 -21.50 -13.51 12.03
CA GLN A 132 -22.37 -14.14 11.02
C GLN A 132 -22.76 -13.19 9.86
N PHE A 133 -22.56 -11.88 10.00
CA PHE A 133 -22.84 -10.88 8.97
C PHE A 133 -21.63 -10.55 8.07
N ILE A 134 -20.49 -11.17 8.34
CA ILE A 134 -19.29 -11.04 7.50
C ILE A 134 -19.23 -12.23 6.56
N ASP A 135 -19.80 -12.06 5.37
CA ASP A 135 -19.82 -13.13 4.38
C ASP A 135 -18.44 -13.45 3.81
N LEU A 136 -18.24 -14.73 3.52
CA LEU A 136 -17.02 -15.31 2.95
C LEU A 136 -17.12 -15.48 1.42
N LEU A 137 -17.62 -14.45 0.73
CA LEU A 137 -17.89 -14.48 -0.72
C LEU A 137 -16.66 -14.16 -1.59
N GLY A 138 -15.49 -13.96 -0.96
CA GLY A 138 -14.24 -13.79 -1.67
C GLY A 138 -13.62 -15.10 -2.17
N PRO A 139 -12.60 -15.01 -3.02
CA PRO A 139 -11.87 -16.18 -3.48
C PRO A 139 -11.39 -17.07 -2.33
N GLY A 140 -11.63 -18.37 -2.45
CA GLY A 140 -11.19 -19.38 -1.49
C GLY A 140 -11.98 -19.36 -0.18
N GLY A 141 -13.22 -18.82 -0.20
CA GLY A 141 -14.04 -18.70 1.00
C GLY A 141 -13.49 -17.68 2.00
N ARG A 142 -12.86 -16.60 1.50
CA ARG A 142 -12.27 -15.55 2.32
C ARG A 142 -13.13 -14.29 2.34
N ILE A 143 -12.90 -13.43 3.31
CA ILE A 143 -13.53 -12.12 3.36
C ILE A 143 -12.91 -11.26 2.25
N HIS A 144 -13.74 -10.80 1.31
CA HIS A 144 -13.27 -10.02 0.16
C HIS A 144 -13.26 -8.52 0.48
N GLY A 145 -12.27 -7.81 -0.03
CA GLY A 145 -12.27 -6.36 -0.08
C GLY A 145 -11.53 -5.79 -1.28
N ALA A 146 -11.39 -4.48 -1.26
CA ALA A 146 -10.68 -3.70 -2.27
C ALA A 146 -9.91 -2.55 -1.63
N ASP A 147 -9.14 -1.84 -2.42
CA ASP A 147 -8.60 -0.54 -2.02
C ASP A 147 -8.75 0.47 -3.16
N VAL A 148 -8.99 1.73 -2.78
CA VAL A 148 -9.38 2.81 -3.69
C VAL A 148 -8.67 4.11 -3.34
N SER A 149 -8.57 4.96 -4.35
CA SER A 149 -7.99 6.30 -4.25
C SER A 149 -8.69 7.24 -5.24
N ARG A 150 -8.10 8.44 -5.43
CA ARG A 150 -8.52 9.37 -6.49
C ARG A 150 -8.58 8.74 -7.89
N TRP A 151 -7.85 7.65 -8.14
CA TRP A 151 -7.79 7.00 -9.45
C TRP A 151 -9.08 6.24 -9.81
N GLN A 152 -9.90 5.92 -8.82
CA GLN A 152 -11.20 5.28 -8.99
C GLN A 152 -12.35 6.28 -9.21
N HIS A 153 -12.02 7.56 -9.39
CA HIS A 153 -12.96 8.64 -9.72
C HIS A 153 -12.60 9.32 -11.06
N PRO A 154 -12.51 8.60 -12.19
CA PRO A 154 -12.36 9.22 -13.51
C PRO A 154 -13.52 10.18 -13.76
N ASP A 155 -13.20 11.39 -14.23
CA ASP A 155 -14.18 12.48 -14.44
C ASP A 155 -15.01 12.82 -13.18
N ASP A 156 -14.42 12.65 -11.99
CA ASP A 156 -15.10 12.86 -10.69
C ASP A 156 -16.35 11.96 -10.47
N LYS A 157 -16.46 10.84 -11.20
CA LYS A 157 -17.57 9.89 -11.06
C LYS A 157 -17.51 9.19 -9.69
N PRO A 158 -18.63 9.14 -8.94
CA PRO A 158 -18.67 8.47 -7.65
C PRO A 158 -18.62 6.95 -7.79
N ILE A 159 -18.09 6.28 -6.77
CA ILE A 159 -18.12 4.82 -6.64
C ILE A 159 -19.48 4.36 -6.11
N ASP A 160 -20.04 3.31 -6.72
CA ASP A 160 -21.23 2.62 -6.23
C ASP A 160 -20.86 1.54 -5.20
N PHE A 161 -20.71 1.97 -3.95
CA PHE A 161 -20.43 1.08 -2.82
C PHE A 161 -21.57 0.10 -2.50
N VAL A 162 -22.80 0.36 -2.95
CA VAL A 162 -23.90 -0.60 -2.79
C VAL A 162 -23.67 -1.79 -3.71
N LYS A 163 -23.33 -1.53 -4.97
CA LYS A 163 -22.93 -2.58 -5.91
C LYS A 163 -21.67 -3.31 -5.42
N MET A 164 -20.71 -2.61 -4.81
CA MET A 164 -19.53 -3.23 -4.20
C MET A 164 -19.91 -4.23 -3.09
N TYR A 165 -20.79 -3.84 -2.16
CA TYR A 165 -21.27 -4.71 -1.08
C TYR A 165 -22.06 -5.92 -1.62
N GLN A 166 -22.94 -5.69 -2.61
CA GLN A 166 -23.72 -6.73 -3.29
C GLN A 166 -22.83 -7.71 -4.06
N ALA A 167 -21.70 -7.25 -4.58
CA ALA A 167 -20.70 -8.10 -5.23
C ALA A 167 -19.86 -8.93 -4.24
N GLY A 168 -20.19 -8.92 -2.95
CA GLY A 168 -19.60 -9.77 -1.92
C GLY A 168 -18.44 -9.16 -1.14
N MET A 169 -18.08 -7.90 -1.40
CA MET A 169 -17.04 -7.21 -0.62
C MET A 169 -17.56 -6.80 0.76
N ARG A 170 -16.71 -6.93 1.77
CA ARG A 170 -17.02 -6.54 3.16
C ARG A 170 -16.10 -5.44 3.69
N PHE A 171 -14.98 -5.17 3.02
CA PHE A 171 -14.12 -4.04 3.38
C PHE A 171 -13.52 -3.29 2.19
N VAL A 172 -13.18 -2.02 2.42
CA VAL A 172 -12.43 -1.19 1.46
C VAL A 172 -11.41 -0.31 2.17
N PHE A 173 -10.15 -0.32 1.73
CA PHE A 173 -9.16 0.68 2.16
C PHE A 173 -9.22 1.92 1.26
N ILE A 174 -9.16 3.11 1.84
CA ILE A 174 -9.32 4.38 1.13
C ILE A 174 -8.08 5.23 1.36
N LYS A 175 -7.46 5.72 0.28
CA LYS A 175 -6.33 6.65 0.39
C LYS A 175 -6.80 7.94 1.07
N ALA A 176 -6.28 8.23 2.24
CA ALA A 176 -6.68 9.40 3.02
C ALA A 176 -5.56 10.44 3.17
N SER A 177 -4.31 10.05 2.96
CA SER A 177 -3.20 11.01 2.96
C SER A 177 -2.01 10.56 2.10
N ASP A 178 -1.17 11.52 1.74
CA ASP A 178 0.09 11.31 0.99
C ASP A 178 1.17 12.26 1.55
N THR A 179 2.43 11.84 1.47
CA THR A 179 3.55 12.74 1.79
C THR A 179 3.55 13.99 0.93
N ARG A 180 3.31 13.83 -0.39
CA ARG A 180 3.35 14.92 -1.37
C ARG A 180 2.06 15.71 -1.33
N GLU A 181 2.16 17.01 -1.14
CA GLU A 181 1.02 17.90 -0.95
C GLU A 181 -0.01 17.83 -2.10
N SER A 182 0.43 17.82 -3.35
CA SER A 182 -0.47 17.72 -4.50
C SER A 182 -1.28 16.42 -4.53
N ALA A 183 -0.69 15.30 -4.10
CA ALA A 183 -1.37 14.02 -3.99
C ALA A 183 -2.22 13.92 -2.72
N ASP A 184 -1.81 14.57 -1.63
CA ASP A 184 -2.57 14.66 -0.39
C ASP A 184 -3.90 15.38 -0.64
N LEU A 185 -3.87 16.54 -1.31
CA LEU A 185 -5.07 17.32 -1.68
C LEU A 185 -6.09 16.48 -2.48
N LEU A 186 -5.60 15.66 -3.42
CA LEU A 186 -6.46 14.73 -4.16
C LEU A 186 -7.04 13.63 -3.28
N SER A 187 -6.30 13.16 -2.29
CA SER A 187 -6.76 12.16 -1.33
C SER A 187 -7.87 12.74 -0.44
N VAL A 188 -7.69 13.98 0.05
CA VAL A 188 -8.68 14.70 0.88
C VAL A 188 -10.04 14.80 0.19
N LYS A 189 -10.03 15.09 -1.10
CA LYS A 189 -11.24 15.33 -1.90
C LYS A 189 -12.22 14.15 -1.80
N TYR A 190 -11.72 12.92 -1.78
CA TYR A 190 -12.55 11.71 -1.85
C TYR A 190 -12.66 10.97 -0.52
N ALA A 191 -11.64 11.02 0.35
CA ALA A 191 -11.54 10.16 1.54
C ALA A 191 -12.81 10.17 2.40
N ALA A 192 -13.32 11.34 2.77
CA ALA A 192 -14.47 11.43 3.66
C ALA A 192 -15.82 11.10 2.98
N MET A 193 -15.97 11.39 1.69
CA MET A 193 -17.20 11.03 0.96
C MET A 193 -17.28 9.53 0.70
N ASP A 194 -16.16 8.91 0.33
CA ASP A 194 -16.07 7.47 0.11
C ASP A 194 -16.24 6.72 1.42
N HIS A 195 -15.61 7.20 2.50
CA HIS A 195 -15.77 6.64 3.85
C HIS A 195 -17.23 6.57 4.28
N HIS A 196 -17.95 7.69 4.20
CA HIS A 196 -19.36 7.74 4.58
C HIS A 196 -20.23 6.87 3.67
N ALA A 197 -20.00 6.90 2.35
CA ALA A 197 -20.80 6.14 1.39
C ALA A 197 -20.56 4.62 1.52
N ALA A 198 -19.31 4.19 1.71
CA ALA A 198 -18.94 2.80 1.92
C ALA A 198 -19.56 2.23 3.21
N GLN A 199 -19.42 2.95 4.33
CA GLN A 199 -20.04 2.50 5.58
C GLN A 199 -21.57 2.53 5.54
N ALA A 200 -22.17 3.51 4.86
CA ALA A 200 -23.62 3.54 4.66
C ALA A 200 -24.12 2.33 3.86
N ALA A 201 -23.31 1.81 2.93
CA ALA A 201 -23.56 0.59 2.17
C ALA A 201 -23.29 -0.70 2.97
N GLY A 202 -22.68 -0.62 4.15
CA GLY A 202 -22.40 -1.76 5.04
C GLY A 202 -20.96 -2.28 5.00
N LEU A 203 -20.06 -1.62 4.25
CA LEU A 203 -18.64 -1.98 4.21
C LEU A 203 -17.90 -1.50 5.46
N TYR A 204 -16.93 -2.27 5.91
CA TYR A 204 -15.87 -1.81 6.79
C TYR A 204 -14.86 -0.98 5.99
N THR A 205 -14.27 0.03 6.60
CA THR A 205 -13.40 0.98 5.91
C THR A 205 -12.06 1.09 6.59
N GLY A 206 -10.98 0.97 5.82
CA GLY A 206 -9.65 1.34 6.30
C GLY A 206 -9.18 2.62 5.64
N PHE A 207 -8.20 3.28 6.22
CA PHE A 207 -7.50 4.40 5.61
C PHE A 207 -6.04 4.02 5.36
N TYR A 208 -5.41 4.61 4.35
CA TYR A 208 -3.95 4.46 4.18
C TYR A 208 -3.23 5.79 3.85
N HIS A 209 -1.96 5.83 4.24
CA HIS A 209 -1.03 6.93 4.03
C HIS A 209 0.11 6.49 3.11
N TYR A 210 0.23 7.11 1.94
CA TYR A 210 1.34 6.86 1.04
C TYR A 210 2.59 7.61 1.49
N ALA A 211 3.62 6.87 1.91
CA ALA A 211 4.85 7.42 2.44
C ALA A 211 5.95 7.60 1.37
N VAL A 212 6.63 8.74 1.46
CA VAL A 212 7.91 9.03 0.81
C VAL A 212 8.89 9.43 1.91
N LEU A 213 10.08 8.85 1.88
CA LEU A 213 11.10 9.04 2.91
C LEU A 213 11.91 10.32 2.68
N PRO A 214 12.46 10.92 3.76
CA PRO A 214 13.29 12.12 3.66
C PRO A 214 14.66 11.82 3.07
N ASP A 215 15.23 12.79 2.36
CA ASP A 215 16.60 12.71 1.83
C ASP A 215 17.64 13.16 2.86
N VAL A 216 17.72 12.40 3.95
CA VAL A 216 18.61 12.65 5.08
C VAL A 216 19.37 11.38 5.44
N THR A 217 20.46 11.52 6.20
CA THR A 217 21.27 10.40 6.68
C THR A 217 21.30 10.29 8.20
N ASP A 218 20.98 11.38 8.91
CA ASP A 218 20.92 11.42 10.36
C ASP A 218 19.69 10.64 10.87
N PRO A 219 19.86 9.64 11.76
CA PRO A 219 18.76 8.93 12.39
C PRO A 219 17.70 9.83 13.04
N GLU A 220 18.10 10.95 13.66
CA GLU A 220 17.17 11.86 14.33
C GLU A 220 16.25 12.57 13.31
N ASP A 221 16.82 13.00 12.17
CA ASP A 221 16.04 13.61 11.09
C ASP A 221 15.08 12.61 10.43
N VAL A 222 15.50 11.34 10.31
CA VAL A 222 14.63 10.25 9.84
C VAL A 222 13.43 10.08 10.77
N GLN A 223 13.65 10.05 12.09
CA GLN A 223 12.59 9.94 13.08
C GLN A 223 11.67 11.17 13.07
N LYS A 224 12.24 12.38 12.99
CA LYS A 224 11.49 13.63 12.96
C LYS A 224 10.52 13.69 11.77
N ASP A 225 10.96 13.26 10.59
CA ASP A 225 10.09 13.17 9.42
C ASP A 225 8.98 12.12 9.61
N ALA A 226 9.33 10.92 10.11
CA ALA A 226 8.35 9.87 10.41
C ALA A 226 7.26 10.36 11.37
N LEU A 227 7.65 11.07 12.43
CA LEU A 227 6.73 11.67 13.40
C LEU A 227 5.86 12.76 12.77
N ALA A 228 6.41 13.60 11.88
CA ALA A 228 5.65 14.62 11.16
C ALA A 228 4.58 13.99 10.24
N GLN A 229 4.93 12.93 9.52
CA GLN A 229 3.97 12.21 8.67
C GLN A 229 2.92 11.45 9.51
N ALA A 230 3.31 10.82 10.62
CA ALA A 230 2.36 10.21 11.57
C ALA A 230 1.39 11.26 12.14
N GLN A 231 1.88 12.45 12.49
CA GLN A 231 1.04 13.55 12.97
C GLN A 231 0.03 14.01 11.92
N LYS A 232 0.44 14.09 10.64
CA LYS A 232 -0.48 14.37 9.52
C LYS A 232 -1.60 13.33 9.47
N VAL A 233 -1.28 12.04 9.62
CA VAL A 233 -2.27 10.96 9.64
C VAL A 233 -3.23 11.08 10.80
N VAL A 234 -2.74 11.36 12.01
CA VAL A 234 -3.59 11.58 13.20
C VAL A 234 -4.53 12.76 12.98
N TRP A 235 -4.04 13.87 12.43
CA TRP A 235 -4.89 15.03 12.10
C TRP A 235 -5.89 14.73 10.99
N ARG A 236 -5.50 13.93 9.99
CA ARG A 236 -6.40 13.47 8.93
C ARG A 236 -7.55 12.66 9.52
N LEU A 237 -7.26 11.68 10.35
CA LEU A 237 -8.27 10.86 11.04
C LEU A 237 -9.20 11.75 11.89
N ALA A 238 -8.63 12.64 12.70
CA ALA A 238 -9.41 13.59 13.49
C ALA A 238 -10.29 14.51 12.62
N SER A 239 -9.80 14.94 11.45
CA SER A 239 -10.56 15.80 10.52
C SER A 239 -11.79 15.10 9.93
N MET A 240 -11.81 13.77 9.93
CA MET A 240 -12.92 12.93 9.45
C MET A 240 -13.85 12.46 10.58
N GLY A 241 -13.54 12.79 11.84
CA GLY A 241 -14.35 12.46 13.01
C GLY A 241 -13.79 11.33 13.89
N GLY A 242 -12.55 10.88 13.65
CA GLY A 242 -11.95 9.76 14.38
C GLY A 242 -12.34 8.39 13.79
N TYR A 243 -12.01 7.32 14.52
CA TYR A 243 -12.48 5.99 14.18
C TYR A 243 -13.94 5.79 14.59
N SER A 244 -14.65 5.03 13.80
CA SER A 244 -15.93 4.40 14.11
C SER A 244 -15.76 2.89 14.35
N ASP A 245 -16.84 2.21 14.73
CA ASP A 245 -16.85 0.76 14.96
C ASP A 245 -16.68 -0.07 13.67
N ARG A 246 -16.80 0.58 12.51
CA ARG A 246 -16.60 -0.02 11.18
C ARG A 246 -15.28 0.38 10.54
N ASP A 247 -14.43 1.10 11.26
CA ASP A 247 -13.11 1.43 10.75
C ASP A 247 -12.08 0.35 11.08
N LEU A 248 -11.28 -0.05 10.09
CA LEU A 248 -10.07 -0.83 10.27
C LEU A 248 -8.92 0.09 10.71
N PRO A 249 -7.85 -0.44 11.33
CA PRO A 249 -6.69 0.36 11.68
C PRO A 249 -6.08 1.02 10.44
N TYR A 250 -5.59 2.25 10.61
CA TYR A 250 -4.94 3.01 9.55
C TYR A 250 -3.68 2.27 9.06
N ALA A 251 -3.49 2.22 7.75
CA ALA A 251 -2.35 1.55 7.12
C ALA A 251 -1.25 2.55 6.71
N LEU A 252 0.00 2.19 6.98
CA LEU A 252 1.18 2.77 6.36
C LEU A 252 1.39 2.09 5.00
N ASP A 253 1.29 2.82 3.91
CA ASP A 253 1.70 2.35 2.58
C ASP A 253 3.16 2.75 2.33
N LEU A 254 4.04 1.74 2.40
CA LEU A 254 5.48 1.89 2.25
C LEU A 254 6.02 0.94 1.18
N GLU A 255 6.18 1.46 -0.02
CA GLU A 255 6.55 0.68 -1.21
C GLU A 255 7.75 1.25 -1.99
N ASN A 256 8.31 2.37 -1.52
CA ASN A 256 9.38 3.09 -2.20
C ASN A 256 10.42 3.60 -1.21
N LYS A 257 11.70 3.46 -1.57
CA LYS A 257 12.85 3.97 -0.80
C LYS A 257 13.64 5.05 -1.55
N CYS A 258 13.14 5.53 -2.69
CA CYS A 258 13.73 6.64 -3.39
C CYS A 258 13.48 7.93 -2.61
N VAL A 259 14.56 8.64 -2.25
CA VAL A 259 14.50 9.89 -1.49
C VAL A 259 14.82 11.10 -2.36
N ARG A 260 15.42 10.90 -3.54
CA ARG A 260 15.75 11.97 -4.48
C ARG A 260 15.47 11.55 -5.91
N TYR A 261 14.76 12.39 -6.66
CA TYR A 261 14.46 12.20 -8.08
C TYR A 261 15.19 13.24 -8.94
N SER A 262 15.55 12.86 -10.17
CA SER A 262 15.96 13.81 -11.21
C SER A 262 14.75 14.57 -11.76
N SER A 263 15.01 15.61 -12.55
CA SER A 263 13.97 16.30 -13.34
C SER A 263 13.22 15.38 -14.32
N SER A 264 13.86 14.28 -14.76
CA SER A 264 13.25 13.25 -15.60
C SER A 264 12.46 12.18 -14.82
N GLY A 265 12.37 12.30 -13.50
CA GLY A 265 11.66 11.35 -12.63
C GLY A 265 12.44 10.06 -12.33
N ALA A 266 13.72 9.97 -12.69
CA ALA A 266 14.57 8.83 -12.35
C ALA A 266 15.10 9.00 -10.92
N CYS A 267 15.08 7.92 -10.14
CA CYS A 267 15.64 7.97 -8.79
C CYS A 267 17.17 8.18 -8.81
N GLN A 268 17.65 9.16 -8.05
CA GLN A 268 19.06 9.53 -7.91
C GLN A 268 19.66 9.05 -6.59
N LYS A 269 18.84 8.92 -5.53
CA LYS A 269 19.30 8.46 -4.22
C LYS A 269 18.22 7.63 -3.55
N TYR A 270 18.66 6.55 -2.92
CA TYR A 270 17.81 5.64 -2.15
C TYR A 270 18.19 5.69 -0.67
N ALA A 271 17.18 5.60 0.21
CA ALA A 271 17.39 5.37 1.63
C ALA A 271 18.04 4.00 1.88
N THR A 272 18.82 3.91 2.96
CA THR A 272 19.39 2.63 3.43
C THR A 272 18.31 1.77 4.07
N ARG A 273 18.55 0.44 4.19
CA ARG A 273 17.61 -0.47 4.84
C ARG A 273 17.32 -0.09 6.29
N SER A 274 18.36 0.34 7.02
CA SER A 274 18.23 0.82 8.40
C SER A 274 17.39 2.10 8.47
N ALA A 275 17.60 3.07 7.58
CA ALA A 275 16.80 4.29 7.56
C ALA A 275 15.33 4.02 7.23
N VAL A 276 15.04 3.14 6.25
CA VAL A 276 13.66 2.74 5.93
C VAL A 276 12.98 2.08 7.13
N THR A 277 13.70 1.19 7.81
CA THR A 277 13.18 0.45 8.98
C THR A 277 12.93 1.39 10.15
N LEU A 278 13.88 2.27 10.46
CA LEU A 278 13.78 3.26 11.53
C LEU A 278 12.60 4.21 11.30
N TRP A 279 12.44 4.69 10.07
CA TRP A 279 11.32 5.54 9.69
C TRP A 279 9.98 4.82 9.91
N ALA A 280 9.88 3.57 9.42
CA ALA A 280 8.65 2.79 9.51
C ALA A 280 8.26 2.48 10.96
N THR A 281 9.20 2.00 11.78
CA THR A 281 8.89 1.66 13.18
C THR A 281 8.53 2.90 13.99
N THR A 282 9.21 4.03 13.77
CA THR A 282 8.89 5.32 14.40
C THR A 282 7.48 5.79 14.03
N PHE A 283 7.12 5.73 12.75
CA PHE A 283 5.79 6.09 12.27
C PHE A 283 4.70 5.20 12.90
N LEU A 284 4.89 3.88 12.85
CA LEU A 284 3.91 2.90 13.32
C LEU A 284 3.72 2.98 14.85
N ALA A 285 4.80 3.14 15.61
CA ALA A 285 4.75 3.28 17.05
C ALA A 285 3.98 4.55 17.46
N SER A 286 4.30 5.69 16.85
CA SER A 286 3.61 6.95 17.08
C SER A 286 2.11 6.87 16.74
N LEU A 287 1.78 6.26 15.60
CA LEU A 287 0.40 6.11 15.17
C LEU A 287 -0.40 5.19 16.10
N LYS A 288 0.21 4.09 16.58
CA LYS A 288 -0.38 3.21 17.60
C LYS A 288 -0.65 3.97 18.89
N GLU A 289 0.34 4.71 19.40
CA GLU A 289 0.24 5.50 20.62
C GLU A 289 -0.90 6.53 20.52
N LYS A 290 -0.97 7.29 19.42
CA LYS A 290 -1.93 8.40 19.27
C LYS A 290 -3.35 7.97 18.92
N THR A 291 -3.54 6.77 18.35
CA THR A 291 -4.86 6.33 17.87
C THR A 291 -5.45 5.16 18.66
N GLY A 292 -4.64 4.50 19.51
CA GLY A 292 -5.07 3.36 20.32
C GLY A 292 -5.30 2.06 19.53
N ARG A 293 -5.09 2.06 18.21
CA ARG A 293 -5.20 0.87 17.36
C ARG A 293 -3.86 0.55 16.71
N THR A 294 -3.48 -0.72 16.67
CA THR A 294 -2.24 -1.16 16.02
C THR A 294 -2.34 -0.94 14.49
N PRO A 295 -1.54 -0.03 13.90
CA PRO A 295 -1.62 0.29 12.48
C PRO A 295 -1.13 -0.86 11.61
N ILE A 296 -1.66 -0.94 10.39
CA ILE A 296 -1.28 -1.95 9.40
C ILE A 296 -0.06 -1.45 8.62
N LEU A 297 0.89 -2.34 8.28
CA LEU A 297 1.93 -2.02 7.30
C LEU A 297 1.56 -2.65 5.95
N TYR A 298 1.40 -1.83 4.92
CA TYR A 298 1.27 -2.26 3.53
C TYR A 298 2.61 -2.18 2.81
N SER A 299 2.96 -3.25 2.09
CA SER A 299 4.08 -3.28 1.15
C SER A 299 4.00 -4.51 0.23
N TYR A 300 4.92 -4.62 -0.74
CA TYR A 300 5.11 -5.84 -1.53
C TYR A 300 6.33 -6.64 -1.07
N ALA A 301 6.27 -7.96 -1.25
CA ALA A 301 7.23 -8.90 -0.64
C ALA A 301 8.71 -8.61 -0.96
N ASN A 302 9.00 -8.21 -2.21
CA ASN A 302 10.36 -7.84 -2.62
C ASN A 302 10.86 -6.55 -1.95
N PHE A 303 9.99 -5.57 -1.67
CA PHE A 303 10.39 -4.36 -0.95
C PHE A 303 10.83 -4.71 0.47
N LEU A 304 10.02 -5.51 1.18
CA LEU A 304 10.31 -5.94 2.54
C LEU A 304 11.66 -6.67 2.64
N GLU A 305 11.95 -7.62 1.73
CA GLU A 305 13.21 -8.37 1.74
C GLU A 305 14.43 -7.51 1.35
N SER A 306 14.28 -6.61 0.36
CA SER A 306 15.41 -5.89 -0.25
C SER A 306 15.68 -4.50 0.35
N SER A 307 14.69 -3.91 1.01
CA SER A 307 14.68 -2.49 1.39
C SER A 307 14.44 -2.25 2.88
N MET A 308 14.09 -3.27 3.66
CA MET A 308 13.94 -3.15 5.12
C MET A 308 14.86 -4.14 5.84
N THR A 309 15.29 -3.78 7.05
CA THR A 309 15.98 -4.67 7.98
C THR A 309 14.94 -5.46 8.73
N ARG A 310 15.14 -6.78 8.81
CA ARG A 310 14.24 -7.66 9.53
C ARG A 310 14.35 -7.42 11.04
N THR A 311 13.22 -7.22 11.71
CA THR A 311 13.19 -7.00 13.18
C THR A 311 11.98 -7.69 13.81
N PRO A 312 12.08 -8.20 15.05
CA PRO A 312 10.92 -8.73 15.78
C PRO A 312 9.83 -7.67 16.03
N GLU A 313 10.22 -6.39 16.12
CA GLU A 313 9.29 -5.26 16.32
C GLU A 313 8.30 -5.13 15.16
N LEU A 314 8.77 -5.23 13.91
CA LEU A 314 7.89 -5.13 12.74
C LEU A 314 6.84 -6.25 12.72
N ALA A 315 7.19 -7.44 13.22
CA ALA A 315 6.26 -8.57 13.33
C ALA A 315 5.08 -8.31 14.29
N GLN A 316 5.15 -7.24 15.11
CA GLN A 316 4.09 -6.81 16.02
C GLN A 316 3.02 -5.92 15.36
N TYR A 317 3.07 -5.75 14.04
CA TYR A 317 2.07 -5.01 13.26
C TYR A 317 1.39 -5.93 12.24
N PRO A 318 0.08 -5.81 12.00
CA PRO A 318 -0.59 -6.54 10.94
C PRO A 318 -0.01 -6.18 9.58
N LEU A 319 0.23 -7.20 8.75
CA LEU A 319 0.82 -7.04 7.43
C LEU A 319 -0.27 -7.08 6.35
N TRP A 320 -0.33 -6.04 5.52
CA TRP A 320 -1.04 -6.03 4.25
C TRP A 320 -0.03 -6.26 3.12
N LEU A 321 0.01 -7.49 2.60
CA LEU A 321 1.04 -7.92 1.65
C LEU A 321 0.52 -7.89 0.22
N ALA A 322 1.17 -7.15 -0.65
CA ALA A 322 0.94 -7.19 -2.10
C ALA A 322 1.80 -8.29 -2.75
N GLN A 323 1.12 -9.22 -3.42
CA GLN A 323 1.75 -10.13 -4.36
C GLN A 323 0.71 -10.62 -5.36
N TYR A 324 0.93 -10.33 -6.63
CA TYR A 324 -0.01 -10.66 -7.70
C TYR A 324 0.33 -11.99 -8.37
N ALA A 325 -0.58 -12.45 -9.24
CA ALA A 325 -0.44 -13.65 -10.07
C ALA A 325 -0.38 -14.99 -9.30
N ILE A 326 -0.74 -14.98 -8.01
CA ILE A 326 -1.02 -16.18 -7.22
C ILE A 326 -2.53 -16.25 -6.99
N ASP A 327 -3.13 -17.42 -7.17
CA ASP A 327 -4.59 -17.59 -7.09
C ASP A 327 -5.13 -17.70 -5.66
N PRO A 328 -5.82 -16.67 -5.12
CA PRO A 328 -6.42 -16.76 -3.80
C PRO A 328 -7.62 -17.71 -3.73
N ALA A 329 -8.16 -18.19 -4.86
CA ALA A 329 -9.23 -19.17 -4.85
C ALA A 329 -8.74 -20.55 -4.35
N ASN A 330 -7.46 -20.84 -4.54
CA ASN A 330 -6.84 -22.02 -3.96
C ASN A 330 -6.52 -21.75 -2.47
N PRO A 331 -7.09 -22.52 -1.52
CA PRO A 331 -6.90 -22.26 -0.09
C PRO A 331 -5.46 -22.41 0.38
N ILE A 332 -4.63 -23.22 -0.28
CA ILE A 332 -3.21 -23.40 0.10
C ILE A 332 -2.29 -22.31 -0.45
N ASN A 333 -2.77 -21.49 -1.38
CA ASN A 333 -1.98 -20.40 -1.92
C ASN A 333 -1.87 -19.25 -0.92
N GLN A 334 -0.70 -18.63 -0.89
CA GLN A 334 -0.40 -17.49 -0.04
C GLN A 334 0.60 -16.54 -0.71
N PRO A 335 0.59 -15.24 -0.37
CA PRO A 335 1.66 -14.31 -0.73
C PRO A 335 2.93 -14.59 0.08
N GLY A 336 4.03 -13.95 -0.32
CA GLY A 336 5.37 -14.13 0.25
C GLY A 336 6.25 -15.16 -0.47
N LEU A 337 5.81 -15.74 -1.59
CA LEU A 337 6.52 -16.83 -2.27
C LEU A 337 7.35 -16.36 -3.48
N LYS A 338 8.44 -17.04 -3.80
CA LYS A 338 9.22 -16.84 -5.03
C LYS A 338 9.60 -18.20 -5.64
N ASN A 339 10.03 -18.23 -6.91
CA ASN A 339 10.47 -19.49 -7.52
C ASN A 339 11.58 -20.14 -6.68
N GLY A 340 11.32 -21.35 -6.16
CA GLY A 340 12.25 -22.09 -5.32
C GLY A 340 12.41 -21.57 -3.88
N GLY A 341 11.43 -20.85 -3.33
CA GLY A 341 11.43 -20.45 -1.90
C GLY A 341 10.41 -19.36 -1.54
N CYS A 342 10.78 -18.51 -0.59
CA CYS A 342 9.98 -17.36 -0.14
C CYS A 342 10.82 -16.08 -0.03
N TYR A 343 10.15 -14.94 0.02
CA TYR A 343 10.75 -13.69 0.44
C TYR A 343 10.93 -13.70 1.96
N VAL A 344 12.13 -13.41 2.43
CA VAL A 344 12.42 -13.38 3.87
C VAL A 344 12.42 -11.95 4.40
N HIS A 345 11.47 -11.68 5.30
CA HIS A 345 11.23 -10.41 5.97
C HIS A 345 10.69 -10.65 7.40
N SER A 346 10.33 -9.59 8.13
CA SER A 346 9.94 -9.65 9.56
C SER A 346 8.73 -10.52 9.87
N TRP A 347 7.92 -10.86 8.88
CA TRP A 347 6.72 -11.69 9.03
C TRP A 347 6.89 -13.09 8.46
N THR A 348 8.10 -13.47 8.02
CA THR A 348 8.35 -14.79 7.43
C THR A 348 8.59 -15.84 8.52
N GLY A 349 7.71 -16.83 8.56
CA GLY A 349 7.83 -18.03 9.38
C GLY A 349 8.89 -18.99 8.86
N ALA A 350 9.36 -19.88 9.73
CA ALA A 350 10.40 -20.86 9.45
C ALA A 350 10.03 -21.85 8.32
N ASN A 351 8.72 -22.03 8.06
CA ASN A 351 8.20 -22.90 7.01
C ASN A 351 7.95 -22.17 5.68
N CYS A 352 8.60 -21.02 5.46
CA CYS A 352 8.42 -20.18 4.28
C CYS A 352 6.99 -19.62 4.11
N ASP A 353 6.20 -19.57 5.18
CA ASP A 353 4.90 -18.92 5.21
C ASP A 353 5.02 -17.46 5.71
N SER A 354 4.20 -16.57 5.19
CA SER A 354 4.18 -15.17 5.60
C SER A 354 3.00 -14.92 6.55
N GLN A 355 3.22 -14.22 7.67
CA GLN A 355 2.16 -13.82 8.61
C GLN A 355 1.38 -12.59 8.09
N TRP A 356 0.81 -12.70 6.88
CA TRP A 356 -0.03 -11.67 6.29
C TRP A 356 -1.44 -11.68 6.93
N THR A 357 -2.01 -10.48 7.08
CA THR A 357 -3.38 -10.23 7.58
C THR A 357 -4.32 -9.92 6.42
N VAL A 358 -3.88 -9.06 5.50
CA VAL A 358 -4.57 -8.72 4.25
C VAL A 358 -3.64 -9.05 3.09
N TRP A 359 -4.17 -9.61 2.02
CA TRP A 359 -3.44 -9.90 0.80
C TRP A 359 -4.05 -9.13 -0.37
N GLN A 360 -3.27 -8.20 -0.95
CA GLN A 360 -3.60 -7.60 -2.25
C GLN A 360 -3.11 -8.54 -3.35
N TYR A 361 -4.06 -9.26 -3.95
CA TYR A 361 -3.76 -10.35 -4.88
C TYR A 361 -3.86 -9.94 -6.35
N SER A 362 -4.46 -8.79 -6.63
CA SER A 362 -4.58 -8.25 -7.97
C SER A 362 -4.67 -6.73 -7.93
N SER A 363 -4.08 -6.10 -8.93
CA SER A 363 -4.31 -4.69 -9.27
C SER A 363 -5.15 -4.52 -10.53
N CYS A 364 -5.70 -5.62 -11.03
CA CYS A 364 -6.37 -5.73 -12.33
C CYS A 364 -7.79 -6.30 -12.19
N GLY A 365 -8.42 -6.14 -11.03
CA GLY A 365 -9.82 -6.44 -10.84
C GLY A 365 -10.70 -5.66 -11.80
N ILE A 366 -11.83 -6.24 -12.19
CA ILE A 366 -12.76 -5.64 -13.16
C ILE A 366 -13.58 -4.59 -12.43
N ALA A 367 -13.09 -3.36 -12.37
CA ALA A 367 -13.69 -2.26 -11.59
C ALA A 367 -15.23 -2.13 -11.74
N PRO A 368 -15.82 -2.17 -12.95
CA PRO A 368 -17.27 -2.02 -13.12
C PRO A 368 -18.09 -3.14 -12.45
N LYS A 369 -17.51 -4.33 -12.24
CA LYS A 369 -18.16 -5.44 -11.51
C LYS A 369 -18.49 -5.02 -10.08
N TYR A 370 -17.60 -4.26 -9.45
CA TYR A 370 -17.71 -3.82 -8.06
C TYR A 370 -18.23 -2.38 -7.92
N GLY A 371 -18.86 -1.82 -8.96
CA GLY A 371 -19.40 -0.47 -8.92
C GLY A 371 -18.36 0.65 -8.96
N VAL A 372 -17.11 0.33 -9.31
CA VAL A 372 -16.04 1.31 -9.43
C VAL A 372 -15.96 1.82 -10.87
N PRO A 373 -16.03 3.14 -11.10
CA PRO A 373 -15.81 3.72 -12.42
C PRO A 373 -14.36 3.50 -12.88
N GLY A 374 -14.17 3.14 -14.15
CA GLY A 374 -12.85 2.87 -14.74
C GLY A 374 -12.65 1.39 -15.06
N ASN A 375 -11.38 1.00 -15.27
CA ASN A 375 -11.04 -0.31 -15.82
C ASN A 375 -10.41 -1.27 -14.81
N ARG A 376 -9.84 -0.75 -13.71
CA ARG A 376 -9.01 -1.53 -12.77
C ARG A 376 -9.33 -1.18 -11.33
N LEU A 377 -9.37 -2.21 -10.51
CA LEU A 377 -9.53 -2.14 -9.07
C LEU A 377 -8.52 -3.06 -8.40
N ASP A 378 -7.90 -2.58 -7.33
CA ASP A 378 -7.06 -3.40 -6.47
C ASP A 378 -7.95 -4.28 -5.59
N LEU A 379 -7.68 -5.58 -5.59
CA LEU A 379 -8.50 -6.60 -4.95
C LEU A 379 -7.75 -7.24 -3.79
N ASN A 380 -8.46 -7.37 -2.68
CA ASN A 380 -7.92 -7.86 -1.41
C ASN A 380 -8.70 -9.03 -0.86
N VAL A 381 -8.02 -9.90 -0.11
CA VAL A 381 -8.64 -10.88 0.79
C VAL A 381 -8.06 -10.75 2.20
N PHE A 382 -8.86 -11.04 3.21
CA PHE A 382 -8.41 -11.15 4.60
C PHE A 382 -8.23 -12.63 4.99
N ARG A 383 -7.19 -12.94 5.78
CA ARG A 383 -6.79 -14.33 6.10
C ARG A 383 -7.73 -15.06 7.06
N GLY A 384 -8.25 -14.32 8.04
CA GLY A 384 -8.86 -14.91 9.24
C GLY A 384 -10.37 -15.11 9.15
N THR A 385 -10.95 -15.49 10.29
CA THR A 385 -12.39 -15.65 10.47
C THR A 385 -13.11 -14.30 10.55
N PRO A 386 -14.44 -14.28 10.35
CA PRO A 386 -15.28 -13.14 10.68
C PRO A 386 -15.03 -12.52 12.07
N THR A 387 -14.85 -13.33 13.11
CA THR A 387 -14.54 -12.86 14.46
C THR A 387 -13.21 -12.09 14.49
N SER A 388 -12.14 -12.69 13.96
CA SER A 388 -10.82 -12.02 13.92
C SER A 388 -10.81 -10.74 13.07
N PHE A 389 -11.67 -10.67 12.06
CA PHE A 389 -11.86 -9.46 11.25
C PHE A 389 -12.53 -8.34 12.06
N LEU A 390 -13.53 -8.67 12.89
CA LEU A 390 -14.17 -7.72 13.80
C LEU A 390 -13.22 -7.27 14.91
N GLU A 391 -12.42 -8.19 15.46
CA GLU A 391 -11.38 -7.86 16.44
C GLU A 391 -10.35 -6.87 15.85
N LEU A 392 -9.95 -7.07 14.59
CA LEU A 392 -9.09 -6.10 13.88
C LEU A 392 -9.75 -4.73 13.79
N ALA A 393 -11.03 -4.65 13.41
CA ALA A 393 -11.78 -3.39 13.35
C ALA A 393 -11.91 -2.71 14.72
N GLN A 394 -12.00 -3.49 15.80
CA GLN A 394 -12.06 -2.98 17.17
C GLN A 394 -10.67 -2.63 17.75
N GLY A 395 -9.58 -3.00 17.06
CA GLY A 395 -8.21 -2.72 17.49
C GLY A 395 -7.61 -3.77 18.44
N VAL A 396 -8.21 -4.96 18.54
CA VAL A 396 -7.83 -6.07 19.45
C VAL A 396 -6.83 -7.05 18.81
N TRP A 397 -6.24 -6.69 17.67
CA TRP A 397 -5.33 -7.58 16.94
C TRP A 397 -4.04 -7.89 17.71
N THR A 398 -3.64 -9.16 17.68
CA THR A 398 -2.33 -9.65 18.17
C THR A 398 -1.67 -10.54 17.10
N PRO A 399 -0.32 -10.56 17.04
CA PRO A 399 0.38 -11.42 16.10
C PRO A 399 0.19 -12.90 16.43
N SER A 400 0.08 -13.73 15.41
CA SER A 400 0.07 -15.19 15.58
C SER A 400 1.42 -15.67 16.13
N LEU A 401 1.38 -16.57 17.10
CA LEU A 401 2.58 -17.22 17.63
C LEU A 401 3.07 -18.25 16.61
N VAL A 402 4.19 -17.95 15.95
CA VAL A 402 4.86 -18.83 14.99
C VAL A 402 6.36 -18.78 15.16
N ASP A 403 7.04 -19.86 14.78
CA ASP A 403 8.49 -19.86 14.65
C ASP A 403 8.87 -18.98 13.46
N LEU A 404 9.57 -17.88 13.72
CA LEU A 404 10.10 -17.01 12.67
C LEU A 404 11.38 -17.60 12.08
N MET A 405 11.71 -17.19 10.85
CA MET A 405 13.00 -17.52 10.25
C MET A 405 14.17 -17.20 11.20
N PRO A 406 15.20 -18.06 11.32
CA PRO A 406 16.33 -17.79 12.21
C PRO A 406 17.10 -16.55 11.75
N GLN A 407 17.78 -15.83 12.65
CA GLN A 407 18.63 -14.68 12.32
C GLN A 407 20.10 -15.04 12.52
N GLN A 408 20.93 -14.77 11.51
CA GLN A 408 22.36 -15.06 11.51
C GLN A 408 22.68 -16.51 11.90
N GLU A 409 21.88 -17.47 11.40
CA GLU A 409 22.15 -18.90 11.60
C GLU A 409 23.54 -19.23 11.01
N PRO A 410 24.46 -19.83 11.79
CA PRO A 410 25.78 -20.18 11.29
C PRO A 410 25.69 -21.05 10.03
N THR A 411 26.51 -20.77 9.03
CA THR A 411 26.56 -21.59 7.82
C THR A 411 27.96 -22.08 7.52
N VAL A 412 28.03 -23.21 6.82
CA VAL A 412 29.28 -23.80 6.36
C VAL A 412 29.26 -23.81 4.83
N LEU A 413 30.19 -23.06 4.23
CA LEU A 413 30.43 -23.08 2.79
C LEU A 413 31.56 -24.06 2.46
N SER A 414 31.36 -24.85 1.41
CA SER A 414 32.34 -25.74 0.82
C SER A 414 32.40 -25.53 -0.70
N VAL A 415 33.60 -25.57 -1.27
CA VAL A 415 33.78 -25.66 -2.72
C VAL A 415 33.90 -27.13 -3.07
N VAL A 416 32.92 -27.67 -3.79
CA VAL A 416 32.83 -29.10 -4.12
C VAL A 416 33.52 -29.44 -5.43
N ASP A 417 33.69 -28.46 -6.32
CA ASP A 417 34.45 -28.60 -7.55
C ASP A 417 35.04 -27.25 -7.98
N GLN A 418 36.19 -27.27 -8.64
CA GLN A 418 36.88 -26.09 -9.12
C GLN A 418 37.63 -26.40 -10.41
N SER A 419 37.51 -25.52 -11.41
CA SER A 419 38.28 -25.61 -12.65
C SER A 419 38.79 -24.25 -13.09
N ALA A 420 40.08 -24.17 -13.38
CA ALA A 420 40.75 -23.03 -14.01
C ALA A 420 41.81 -23.58 -14.97
N SER A 421 41.90 -23.02 -16.18
CA SER A 421 42.91 -23.48 -17.14
C SER A 421 43.52 -22.36 -17.94
N THR A 422 42.76 -21.73 -18.85
CA THR A 422 43.30 -20.74 -19.78
C THR A 422 42.39 -19.53 -19.88
N THR A 423 42.95 -18.38 -20.32
CA THR A 423 42.21 -17.11 -20.50
C THR A 423 40.96 -17.20 -21.39
N ASN A 424 40.86 -18.25 -22.21
CA ASN A 424 39.75 -18.45 -23.15
C ASN A 424 38.61 -19.30 -22.55
N LYS A 425 38.84 -19.94 -21.39
CA LYS A 425 37.84 -20.75 -20.68
C LYS A 425 37.31 -20.00 -19.46
N LEU A 426 36.16 -20.45 -18.96
CA LEU A 426 35.63 -19.95 -17.70
C LEU A 426 36.41 -20.57 -16.54
N VAL A 427 36.69 -19.76 -15.52
CA VAL A 427 37.05 -20.30 -14.20
C VAL A 427 35.75 -20.63 -13.50
N THR A 428 35.58 -21.86 -13.02
CA THR A 428 34.33 -22.33 -12.43
C THR A 428 34.53 -22.86 -11.02
N PHE A 429 33.56 -22.58 -10.15
CA PHE A 429 33.46 -23.14 -8.81
C PHE A 429 32.05 -23.72 -8.63
N LYS A 430 31.96 -24.96 -8.19
CA LYS A 430 30.72 -25.52 -7.66
C LYS A 430 30.77 -25.41 -6.14
N VAL A 431 29.72 -24.83 -5.57
CA VAL A 431 29.69 -24.41 -4.16
C VAL A 431 28.49 -25.04 -3.49
N ASN A 432 28.70 -25.61 -2.31
CA ASN A 432 27.65 -26.12 -1.44
C ASN A 432 27.68 -25.38 -0.09
N VAL A 433 26.55 -24.87 0.35
CA VAL A 433 26.38 -24.14 1.62
C VAL A 433 25.26 -24.78 2.43
N VAL A 434 25.60 -25.19 3.65
CA VAL A 434 24.70 -25.91 4.54
C VAL A 434 24.53 -25.20 5.88
N ARG A 435 23.37 -25.43 6.49
CA ARG A 435 23.01 -25.06 7.85
C ARG A 435 23.72 -25.99 8.86
N PRO A 436 23.71 -25.68 10.17
CA PRO A 436 24.33 -26.53 11.19
C PRO A 436 23.72 -27.94 11.25
N SER A 437 22.46 -28.08 10.84
CA SER A 437 21.77 -29.37 10.72
C SER A 437 22.21 -30.22 9.52
N GLY A 438 23.09 -29.71 8.66
CA GLY A 438 23.47 -30.33 7.38
C GLY A 438 22.46 -30.12 6.25
N SER A 439 21.31 -29.49 6.52
CA SER A 439 20.33 -29.13 5.49
C SER A 439 20.81 -27.94 4.63
N PRO A 440 20.39 -27.80 3.37
CA PRO A 440 20.80 -26.68 2.54
C PRO A 440 20.27 -25.34 3.05
N VAL A 441 21.03 -24.26 2.83
CA VAL A 441 20.53 -22.90 3.09
C VAL A 441 19.41 -22.53 2.11
N VAL A 442 18.40 -21.83 2.61
CA VAL A 442 17.19 -21.48 1.85
C VAL A 442 17.26 -20.09 1.19
N THR A 443 18.16 -19.23 1.65
CA THR A 443 18.40 -17.86 1.15
C THR A 443 19.89 -17.58 0.97
N GLY A 444 20.20 -16.40 0.43
CA GLY A 444 21.57 -15.95 0.18
C GLY A 444 22.09 -16.26 -1.22
N ASN A 445 23.33 -15.83 -1.47
CA ASN A 445 24.02 -16.01 -2.74
C ASN A 445 25.54 -16.09 -2.53
N VAL A 446 26.28 -16.57 -3.53
CA VAL A 446 27.75 -16.70 -3.49
C VAL A 446 28.43 -15.75 -4.45
N LYS A 447 29.67 -15.35 -4.15
CA LYS A 447 30.54 -14.60 -5.08
C LYS A 447 32.02 -14.89 -4.80
N LEU A 448 32.88 -14.73 -5.81
CA LEU A 448 34.33 -14.73 -5.59
C LEU A 448 34.79 -13.32 -5.21
N VAL A 449 35.59 -13.23 -4.14
CA VAL A 449 36.31 -12.02 -3.75
C VAL A 449 37.80 -12.30 -3.88
N PHE A 450 38.48 -11.58 -4.77
CA PHE A 450 39.93 -11.66 -4.92
C PHE A 450 40.63 -11.04 -3.71
N ASP A 451 41.75 -11.64 -3.32
CA ASP A 451 42.69 -11.01 -2.40
C ASP A 451 43.32 -9.77 -3.06
N LYS A 452 43.63 -8.75 -2.26
CA LYS A 452 44.25 -7.51 -2.77
C LYS A 452 45.60 -7.77 -3.43
N SER A 453 46.36 -8.75 -2.95
CA SER A 453 47.70 -9.09 -3.45
C SER A 453 47.69 -9.66 -4.87
N THR A 454 46.61 -10.33 -5.27
CA THR A 454 46.45 -10.94 -6.60
C THR A 454 45.27 -10.38 -7.36
N GLN A 455 44.81 -9.17 -7.06
CA GLN A 455 43.62 -8.62 -7.69
C GLN A 455 43.87 -8.39 -9.20
N PRO A 456 43.03 -8.94 -10.10
CA PRO A 456 43.25 -8.76 -11.54
C PRO A 456 43.06 -7.29 -11.94
N SER A 457 43.93 -6.82 -12.84
CA SER A 457 43.90 -5.45 -13.39
C SER A 457 42.60 -5.14 -14.12
N VAL A 458 42.00 -6.15 -14.77
CA VAL A 458 40.66 -6.09 -15.36
C VAL A 458 39.73 -6.98 -14.55
N LYS A 459 38.64 -6.42 -14.05
CA LYS A 459 37.68 -7.15 -13.21
C LYS A 459 36.92 -8.19 -14.05
N PRO A 460 37.04 -9.50 -13.74
CA PRO A 460 36.31 -10.53 -14.47
C PRO A 460 34.80 -10.42 -14.25
N THR A 461 34.02 -10.86 -15.24
CA THR A 461 32.57 -10.96 -15.10
C THR A 461 32.23 -12.25 -14.36
N GLN A 462 31.50 -12.16 -13.26
CA GLN A 462 31.01 -13.32 -12.51
C GLN A 462 29.55 -13.60 -12.89
N THR A 463 29.24 -14.85 -13.23
CA THR A 463 27.87 -15.35 -13.45
C THR A 463 27.59 -16.42 -12.40
N ILE A 464 26.44 -16.30 -11.74
CA ILE A 464 26.04 -17.18 -10.66
C ILE A 464 24.73 -17.87 -11.06
N LEU A 465 24.73 -19.20 -10.99
CA LEU A 465 23.55 -20.02 -11.18
C LEU A 465 23.27 -20.78 -9.89
N ARG A 466 22.08 -20.59 -9.32
CA ARG A 466 21.59 -21.45 -8.23
C ARG A 466 21.06 -22.73 -8.86
N GLU A 467 21.71 -23.86 -8.62
CA GLU A 467 21.29 -25.17 -9.15
C GLU A 467 20.12 -25.72 -8.35
N THR A 468 20.24 -25.66 -7.03
CA THR A 468 19.21 -26.03 -6.06
C THR A 468 19.44 -25.27 -4.75
N SER A 469 18.61 -25.49 -3.73
CA SER A 469 18.83 -24.93 -2.40
C SER A 469 20.23 -25.33 -1.90
N GLY A 470 20.98 -24.35 -1.37
CA GLY A 470 22.36 -24.51 -0.92
C GLY A 470 23.42 -24.81 -1.98
N VAL A 471 23.09 -24.95 -3.27
CA VAL A 471 24.09 -25.29 -4.30
C VAL A 471 24.13 -24.26 -5.42
N TRP A 472 25.33 -23.76 -5.73
CA TRP A 472 25.58 -22.79 -6.79
C TRP A 472 26.73 -23.22 -7.70
N SER A 473 26.59 -22.87 -8.98
CA SER A 473 27.69 -22.81 -9.94
C SER A 473 28.08 -21.35 -10.16
N LEU A 474 29.32 -21.02 -9.86
CA LEU A 474 29.94 -19.71 -10.07
C LEU A 474 30.92 -19.80 -11.24
N ALA A 475 30.74 -18.97 -12.26
CA ALA A 475 31.63 -18.91 -13.42
C ALA A 475 32.21 -17.50 -13.59
N LEU A 476 33.51 -17.41 -13.84
CA LEU A 476 34.21 -16.17 -14.16
C LEU A 476 34.65 -16.17 -15.61
N LYS A 477 34.34 -15.07 -16.31
CA LYS A 477 34.74 -14.81 -17.69
C LYS A 477 35.74 -13.66 -17.76
N GLY A 478 36.77 -13.83 -18.60
CA GLY A 478 37.78 -12.79 -18.85
C GLY A 478 38.76 -12.63 -17.70
N VAL A 479 39.13 -13.74 -17.04
CA VAL A 479 40.21 -13.73 -16.05
C VAL A 479 41.55 -13.65 -16.80
N PRO A 480 42.42 -12.66 -16.52
CA PRO A 480 43.74 -12.59 -17.13
C PRO A 480 44.62 -13.79 -16.74
N ALA A 481 45.71 -14.00 -17.47
CA ALA A 481 46.68 -15.01 -17.09
C ALA A 481 47.40 -14.60 -15.80
N GLY A 482 47.62 -15.55 -14.89
CA GLY A 482 48.26 -15.32 -13.60
C GLY A 482 47.78 -16.28 -12.51
N SER A 483 48.39 -16.15 -11.32
CA SER A 483 48.01 -16.90 -10.12
C SER A 483 47.18 -16.01 -9.19
N TYR A 484 46.05 -16.55 -8.74
CA TYR A 484 45.05 -15.82 -7.98
C TYR A 484 44.78 -16.47 -6.63
N ILE A 485 44.72 -15.64 -5.60
CA ILE A 485 44.22 -15.96 -4.27
C ILE A 485 42.90 -15.23 -4.09
N GLY A 486 41.93 -15.90 -3.49
CA GLY A 486 40.67 -15.28 -3.13
C GLY A 486 39.88 -16.13 -2.15
N LYS A 487 38.61 -15.75 -1.99
CA LYS A 487 37.64 -16.54 -1.24
C LYS A 487 36.31 -16.55 -1.96
N VAL A 488 35.69 -17.72 -2.02
CA VAL A 488 34.26 -17.81 -2.33
C VAL A 488 33.52 -17.40 -1.05
N LEU A 489 32.71 -16.36 -1.14
CA LEU A 489 31.96 -15.78 -0.04
C LEU A 489 30.47 -16.03 -0.26
N PHE A 490 29.81 -16.62 0.72
CA PHE A 490 28.37 -16.65 0.84
C PHE A 490 27.89 -15.43 1.64
N GLN A 491 26.89 -14.74 1.13
CA GLN A 491 26.23 -13.62 1.80
C GLN A 491 24.71 -13.76 1.69
N ASP A 492 24.02 -13.45 2.78
CA ASP A 492 22.56 -13.45 2.81
C ASP A 492 22.00 -12.08 3.19
N VAL A 493 21.48 -11.39 2.18
CA VAL A 493 20.85 -10.07 2.35
C VAL A 493 19.58 -10.10 3.20
N SER A 494 18.97 -11.27 3.42
CA SER A 494 17.84 -11.41 4.33
C SER A 494 18.24 -11.46 5.81
N GLY A 495 19.53 -11.68 6.08
CA GLY A 495 20.07 -11.88 7.42
C GLY A 495 19.62 -13.19 8.08
N THR A 496 19.09 -14.15 7.31
CA THR A 496 18.74 -15.48 7.84
C THR A 496 19.99 -16.25 8.20
N HIS A 497 20.90 -16.34 7.23
CA HIS A 497 22.14 -17.08 7.33
C HIS A 497 23.32 -16.14 7.57
N ALA A 498 24.21 -16.50 8.49
CA ALA A 498 25.46 -15.81 8.70
C ALA A 498 26.38 -15.97 7.47
N GLU A 499 27.21 -14.96 7.22
CA GLU A 499 28.22 -15.05 6.18
C GLU A 499 29.20 -16.19 6.46
N SER A 500 29.59 -16.90 5.41
CA SER A 500 30.63 -17.92 5.45
C SER A 500 31.48 -17.84 4.19
N SER A 501 32.73 -18.27 4.27
CA SER A 501 33.63 -18.20 3.12
C SER A 501 34.60 -19.36 3.09
N PHE A 502 35.08 -19.68 1.90
CA PHE A 502 36.08 -20.72 1.67
C PHE A 502 37.23 -20.14 0.84
N PRO A 503 38.48 -20.23 1.32
CA PRO A 503 39.63 -19.74 0.58
C PRO A 503 39.85 -20.58 -0.67
N VAL A 504 40.20 -19.94 -1.78
CA VAL A 504 40.51 -20.60 -3.04
C VAL A 504 41.78 -20.03 -3.65
N THR A 505 42.54 -20.90 -4.29
CA THR A 505 43.71 -20.54 -5.10
C THR A 505 43.57 -21.19 -6.47
N PHE A 506 43.94 -20.47 -7.52
CA PHE A 506 43.88 -20.99 -8.88
C PHE A 506 44.84 -20.27 -9.81
N GLU A 507 45.21 -20.96 -10.88
CA GLU A 507 46.09 -20.43 -11.93
C GLU A 507 45.32 -20.39 -13.26
N VAL A 508 45.54 -19.32 -14.00
CA VAL A 508 45.03 -19.16 -15.37
C VAL A 508 46.23 -18.96 -16.28
N LEU A 509 46.41 -19.87 -17.23
CA LEU A 509 47.47 -19.77 -18.25
C LEU A 509 46.99 -18.95 -19.45
N GLN A 510 47.93 -18.40 -20.21
CA GLN A 510 47.59 -17.72 -21.46
C GLN A 510 47.00 -18.73 -22.47
N GLY A 511 45.77 -18.47 -22.91
CA GLY A 511 45.13 -19.25 -23.97
C GLY A 511 45.59 -18.83 -25.37
N PRO A 512 45.30 -19.65 -26.40
CA PRO A 512 45.65 -19.31 -27.78
C PRO A 512 44.98 -18.00 -28.21
N THR A 513 45.70 -17.14 -28.93
CA THR A 513 45.21 -15.84 -29.38
C THR A 513 43.95 -16.01 -30.24
N PRO A 514 42.80 -15.45 -29.85
CA PRO A 514 41.58 -15.58 -30.64
C PRO A 514 41.69 -14.82 -31.96
N THR A 515 41.25 -15.45 -33.05
CA THR A 515 41.11 -14.82 -34.37
C THR A 515 40.02 -13.73 -34.30
N PRO A 516 40.18 -12.56 -34.95
CA PRO A 516 39.22 -11.46 -34.83
C PRO A 516 37.82 -11.89 -35.24
N LYS A 517 36.85 -11.84 -34.32
CA LYS A 517 35.44 -12.05 -34.63
C LYS A 517 34.76 -10.69 -34.77
N PRO A 518 33.97 -10.45 -35.83
CA PRO A 518 33.28 -9.17 -36.00
C PRO A 518 32.33 -8.91 -34.83
N THR A 519 32.43 -7.71 -34.29
CA THR A 519 31.56 -7.19 -33.22
C THR A 519 30.16 -6.96 -33.79
N PRO A 520 29.10 -7.61 -33.29
CA PRO A 520 27.74 -7.27 -33.70
C PRO A 520 27.38 -5.88 -33.18
N SER A 521 26.80 -5.05 -34.04
CA SER A 521 26.33 -3.70 -33.69
C SER A 521 25.30 -3.74 -32.56
N PRO A 522 25.30 -2.73 -31.65
CA PRO A 522 24.33 -2.64 -30.59
C PRO A 522 22.93 -2.46 -31.20
N THR A 523 22.10 -3.49 -31.12
CA THR A 523 20.69 -3.39 -31.48
C THR A 523 19.98 -2.70 -30.33
N ALA A 524 19.32 -1.58 -30.58
CA ALA A 524 18.54 -0.86 -29.59
C ALA A 524 17.47 -1.79 -29.00
N THR A 525 17.64 -2.21 -27.74
CA THR A 525 16.64 -2.97 -27.01
C THR A 525 15.42 -2.06 -26.82
N LYS A 526 14.35 -2.30 -27.59
CA LYS A 526 13.07 -1.63 -27.35
C LYS A 526 12.69 -1.85 -25.89
N LYS A 527 12.43 -0.75 -25.18
CA LYS A 527 11.91 -0.77 -23.82
C LYS A 527 10.67 -1.67 -23.82
N PRO A 528 10.65 -2.77 -23.03
CA PRO A 528 9.51 -3.67 -23.06
C PRO A 528 8.25 -2.90 -22.66
N LYS A 529 7.17 -3.01 -23.45
CA LYS A 529 5.84 -2.66 -22.97
C LYS A 529 5.53 -3.66 -21.85
N THR A 530 5.70 -3.24 -20.61
CA THR A 530 5.28 -4.02 -19.45
C THR A 530 3.75 -3.96 -19.38
N ASP A 531 3.08 -5.04 -19.77
CA ASP A 531 1.67 -5.23 -19.42
C ASP A 531 1.61 -5.49 -17.91
N GLY A 532 1.25 -4.44 -17.16
CA GLY A 532 1.14 -4.50 -15.71
C GLY A 532 0.10 -5.50 -15.21
N CYS A 533 -0.80 -6.01 -16.08
CA CYS A 533 -1.79 -7.03 -15.75
C CYS A 533 -1.42 -8.44 -16.19
N LYS A 534 -0.26 -8.64 -16.82
CA LYS A 534 0.13 -9.95 -17.34
C LYS A 534 0.18 -10.98 -16.20
N GLY A 535 -0.59 -12.06 -16.34
CA GLY A 535 -0.67 -13.15 -15.36
C GLY A 535 -1.45 -12.83 -14.08
N GLN A 536 -1.95 -11.60 -13.93
CA GLN A 536 -2.79 -11.25 -12.79
C GLN A 536 -4.21 -11.78 -12.97
N ILE A 537 -4.83 -12.09 -11.83
CA ILE A 537 -6.21 -12.56 -11.78
C ILE A 537 -7.13 -11.37 -11.97
N LYS A 538 -7.97 -11.47 -13.00
CA LYS A 538 -9.05 -10.54 -13.25
C LYS A 538 -10.29 -11.15 -12.64
N ASN A 539 -10.81 -10.54 -11.59
CA ASN A 539 -12.03 -10.96 -10.93
C ASN A 539 -13.03 -9.82 -11.00
#